data_AF-A0A5M8E912-F1
#
_entry.id   AF-A0A5M8E912-F1
#
_cell.length_a   1.000
_cell.length_b   1.000
_cell.length_c   1.000
_cell.angle_alpha   90.00
_cell.angle_beta   90.00
_cell.angle_gamma   90.00
#
_symmetry.space_group_name_H-M   'P 1'
#
loop_
_entity.id
_entity.type
_entity.pdbx_description
1 polymer ?
#
loop_
_entity_poly.entity_id
_entity_poly.type
_entity_poly.pdbx_seq_one_letter_code
_entity_poly.pdbx_strand_id
1 'polypeptide(L)'
;GHYSVAGESVWDHPFLWGSKRTGPDLARVGARYSDDWHRAHLYNPRNVVPESKMPAYPWLVTAAVDSSHTETKLKVMRTLGVPYTDDDISGAVASLKGKTEMDALVSYLQVLGTAIKSKR
;
A
#
# COMPACT_ATOMS: atom_id res chain seq x y z
N GLY A 1 -14.03 -6.94 10.53
CA GLY A 1 -14.32 -6.79 9.10
C GLY A 1 -14.45 -8.17 8.48
N HIS A 2 -14.97 -8.25 7.26
CA HIS A 2 -15.11 -9.52 6.53
C HIS A 2 -13.76 -10.26 6.40
N TYR A 3 -13.77 -11.58 6.46
CA TYR A 3 -12.58 -12.42 6.30
C TYR A 3 -11.97 -12.27 4.90
N SER A 4 -10.67 -12.54 4.76
CA SER A 4 -10.00 -12.51 3.45
C SER A 4 -10.45 -13.70 2.61
N VAL A 5 -10.64 -13.48 1.30
CA VAL A 5 -10.91 -14.56 0.33
C VAL A 5 -9.78 -14.63 -0.69
N ALA A 6 -9.61 -15.82 -1.29
CA ALA A 6 -8.52 -16.07 -2.24
C ALA A 6 -8.49 -15.09 -3.42
N GLY A 7 -9.67 -14.63 -3.87
CA GLY A 7 -9.82 -13.69 -4.98
C GLY A 7 -9.12 -12.34 -4.78
N GLU A 8 -8.83 -11.95 -3.54
CA GLU A 8 -8.24 -10.64 -3.22
C GLU A 8 -6.73 -10.59 -3.40
N SER A 9 -6.07 -11.75 -3.32
CA SER A 9 -4.62 -11.86 -3.46
C SER A 9 -4.20 -12.45 -4.81
N VAL A 10 -5.11 -12.50 -5.78
CA VAL A 10 -4.85 -13.07 -7.11
C VAL A 10 -3.71 -12.34 -7.83
N TRP A 11 -3.55 -11.04 -7.58
CA TRP A 11 -2.51 -10.20 -8.19
C TRP A 11 -1.33 -9.90 -7.26
N ASP A 12 -1.28 -10.52 -6.07
CA ASP A 12 -0.21 -10.30 -5.11
C ASP A 12 1.01 -11.17 -5.46
N HIS A 13 2.05 -10.54 -6.01
CA HIS A 13 3.30 -11.22 -6.35
C HIS A 13 4.48 -10.55 -5.61
N PRO A 14 4.98 -11.13 -4.50
CA PRO A 14 4.44 -12.29 -3.78
C PRO A 14 3.24 -11.94 -2.90
N PHE A 15 2.57 -12.97 -2.36
CA PHE A 15 1.52 -12.79 -1.36
C PHE A 15 2.09 -12.16 -0.06
N LEU A 16 1.30 -11.29 0.58
CA LEU A 16 1.68 -10.59 1.82
C LEU A 16 0.84 -11.03 3.03
N TRP A 17 0.47 -12.32 3.08
CA TRP A 17 -0.24 -12.86 4.24
C TRP A 17 0.71 -12.94 5.43
N GLY A 18 0.29 -12.34 6.54
CA GLY A 18 1.09 -12.33 7.76
C GLY A 18 1.19 -13.72 8.39
N SER A 19 2.38 -14.09 8.86
CA SER A 19 2.60 -15.24 9.73
C SER A 19 2.68 -14.86 11.22
N LYS A 20 2.72 -13.55 11.53
CA LYS A 20 2.79 -13.00 12.88
C LYS A 20 2.02 -11.68 12.97
N ARG A 21 1.50 -11.38 14.16
CA ARG A 21 0.82 -10.13 14.49
C ARG A 21 1.47 -9.44 15.69
N THR A 22 2.56 -8.72 15.45
CA THR A 22 3.11 -7.77 16.44
C THR A 22 2.26 -6.50 16.48
N GLY A 23 1.84 -6.02 15.30
CA GLY A 23 0.77 -5.03 15.14
C GLY A 23 -0.52 -5.70 14.65
N PRO A 24 -1.61 -4.92 14.48
CA PRO A 24 -2.87 -5.41 13.95
C PRO A 24 -2.75 -5.90 12.50
N ASP A 25 -3.75 -6.68 12.07
CA ASP A 25 -3.92 -7.07 10.68
C ASP A 25 -4.26 -5.87 9.78
N LEU A 26 -3.69 -5.84 8.56
CA LEU A 26 -3.83 -4.73 7.62
C LEU A 26 -4.76 -5.03 6.43
N ALA A 27 -5.27 -6.26 6.27
CA ALA A 27 -6.03 -6.68 5.09
C ALA A 27 -7.34 -5.91 4.86
N ARG A 28 -7.76 -5.11 5.85
CA ARG A 28 -9.02 -4.33 5.87
C ARG A 28 -8.82 -2.89 6.35
N VAL A 29 -7.64 -2.32 6.15
CA VAL A 29 -7.34 -0.95 6.61
C VAL A 29 -7.79 0.14 5.64
N GLY A 30 -8.04 -0.21 4.37
CA GLY A 30 -8.51 0.73 3.36
C GLY A 30 -9.75 1.49 3.81
N ALA A 31 -9.70 2.82 3.69
CA ALA A 31 -10.71 3.78 4.13
C ALA A 31 -11.12 3.68 5.61
N ARG A 32 -10.34 2.99 6.46
CA ARG A 32 -10.59 2.92 7.91
C ARG A 32 -10.03 4.15 8.63
N TYR A 33 -8.91 4.67 8.16
CA TYR A 33 -8.25 5.85 8.69
C TYR A 33 -8.02 6.86 7.54
N SER A 34 -7.94 8.14 7.86
CA SER A 34 -7.60 9.17 6.87
C SER A 34 -6.13 9.07 6.45
N ASP A 35 -5.81 9.61 5.29
CA ASP A 35 -4.43 9.75 4.82
C ASP A 35 -3.57 10.51 5.83
N ASP A 36 -4.11 11.57 6.43
CA ASP A 36 -3.41 12.34 7.46
C ASP A 36 -3.12 11.51 8.72
N TRP A 37 -4.04 10.64 9.13
CA TRP A 37 -3.78 9.71 10.22
C TRP A 37 -2.66 8.73 9.86
N HIS A 38 -2.67 8.18 8.64
CA HIS A 38 -1.60 7.29 8.18
C HIS A 38 -0.25 8.00 8.15
N ARG A 39 -0.19 9.24 7.64
CA ARG A 39 1.04 10.07 7.63
C ARG A 39 1.55 10.32 9.05
N ALA A 40 0.67 10.75 9.95
CA ALA A 40 1.04 11.02 11.35
C ALA A 40 1.52 9.75 12.06
N HIS A 41 0.79 8.63 11.89
CA HIS A 41 1.13 7.35 12.48
C HIS A 41 2.45 6.80 11.94
N LEU A 42 2.70 6.85 10.63
CA LEU A 42 3.97 6.38 10.05
C LEU A 42 5.14 7.28 10.45
N TYR A 43 4.93 8.59 10.51
CA TYR A 43 5.97 9.54 10.93
C TYR A 43 6.43 9.27 12.37
N ASN A 44 5.48 9.14 13.30
CA ASN A 44 5.76 8.70 14.66
C ASN A 44 4.52 8.03 15.28
N PRO A 45 4.49 6.68 15.35
CA PRO A 45 3.32 5.96 15.85
C PRO A 45 2.92 6.36 17.27
N ARG A 46 3.90 6.70 18.12
CA ARG A 46 3.66 7.07 19.52
C ARG A 46 3.00 8.44 19.69
N ASN A 47 2.94 9.26 18.64
CA ASN A 47 2.21 10.54 18.70
C ASN A 47 0.69 10.37 18.62
N VAL A 48 0.21 9.31 17.97
CA VAL A 48 -1.24 9.05 17.79
C VAL A 48 -1.71 7.79 18.53
N VAL A 49 -0.80 6.87 18.84
CA VAL A 49 -1.02 5.68 19.68
C VAL A 49 0.15 5.58 20.66
N PRO A 50 0.06 6.20 21.86
CA PRO A 50 1.17 6.32 22.81
C PRO A 50 1.88 5.00 23.17
N GLU A 51 1.12 3.90 23.25
CA GLU A 51 1.58 2.56 23.57
C GLU A 51 2.12 1.76 22.37
N SER A 52 2.17 2.37 21.18
CA SER A 52 2.61 1.69 19.96
C SER A 52 4.06 1.24 20.04
N LYS A 53 4.29 -0.05 19.74
CA LYS A 53 5.64 -0.63 19.59
C LYS A 53 6.16 -0.55 18.15
N MET A 54 5.39 0.03 17.24
CA MET A 54 5.80 0.18 15.85
C MET A 54 6.98 1.17 15.75
N PRO A 55 8.03 0.87 14.96
CA PRO A 55 9.09 1.83 14.65
C PRO A 55 8.54 3.09 13.96
N ALA A 56 9.26 4.20 14.10
CA ALA A 56 8.93 5.42 13.36
C ALA A 56 9.60 5.37 11.96
N TYR A 57 8.90 5.87 10.94
CA TYR A 57 9.35 5.91 9.54
C TYR A 57 9.36 7.35 8.97
N PRO A 58 10.01 8.33 9.64
CA PRO A 58 9.92 9.73 9.24
C PRO A 58 10.58 10.04 7.89
N TRP A 59 11.57 9.24 7.46
CA TRP A 59 12.29 9.44 6.20
C TRP A 59 11.40 9.33 4.97
N LEU A 60 10.28 8.60 5.06
CA LEU A 60 9.31 8.44 3.98
C LEU A 60 8.73 9.78 3.51
N VAL A 61 8.72 10.79 4.38
CA VAL A 61 8.21 12.13 4.05
C VAL A 61 9.11 12.87 3.07
N THR A 62 10.42 12.63 3.13
CA THR A 62 11.41 13.36 2.32
C THR A 62 11.98 12.51 1.19
N ALA A 63 11.88 11.18 1.29
CA ALA A 63 12.31 10.27 0.25
C ALA A 63 11.38 10.37 -0.97
N ALA A 64 11.93 10.73 -2.13
CA ALA A 64 11.21 10.72 -3.39
C ALA A 64 11.01 9.28 -3.88
N VAL A 65 9.89 8.99 -4.55
CA VAL A 65 9.67 7.68 -5.16
C VAL A 65 10.66 7.44 -6.29
N ASP A 66 11.40 6.34 -6.23
CA ASP A 66 12.21 5.87 -7.35
C ASP A 66 11.32 5.21 -8.42
N SER A 67 11.11 5.93 -9.51
CA SER A 67 10.31 5.47 -10.64
C SER A 67 11.11 4.76 -11.74
N SER A 68 12.43 4.59 -11.57
CA SER A 68 13.33 4.04 -12.61
C SER A 68 12.92 2.66 -13.11
N HIS A 69 12.29 1.86 -12.24
CA HIS A 69 11.86 0.50 -12.53
C HIS A 69 10.34 0.33 -12.62
N THR A 70 9.54 1.40 -12.56
CA THR A 70 8.07 1.27 -12.49
C THR A 70 7.51 0.60 -13.73
N GLU A 71 7.87 1.05 -14.93
CA GLU A 71 7.38 0.40 -16.17
C GLU A 71 7.83 -1.05 -16.27
N THR A 72 9.07 -1.36 -15.90
CA THR A 72 9.61 -2.72 -15.91
C THR A 72 8.84 -3.60 -14.95
N LYS A 73 8.54 -3.12 -13.74
CA LYS A 73 7.71 -3.84 -12.76
C LYS A 73 6.32 -4.13 -13.32
N LEU A 74 5.65 -3.15 -13.93
CA LEU A 74 4.33 -3.34 -14.51
C LEU A 74 4.34 -4.33 -15.68
N LYS A 75 5.35 -4.26 -16.56
CA LYS A 75 5.56 -5.23 -17.65
C LYS A 75 5.77 -6.64 -17.10
N VAL A 76 6.57 -6.81 -16.05
CA VAL A 76 6.78 -8.11 -15.40
C VAL A 76 5.50 -8.61 -14.74
N MET A 77 4.78 -7.77 -14.01
CA MET A 77 3.48 -8.14 -13.42
C MET A 77 2.48 -8.57 -14.48
N ARG A 78 2.50 -7.92 -15.66
CA ARG A 78 1.72 -8.36 -16.82
C ARG A 78 2.11 -9.75 -17.31
N THR A 79 3.40 -10.07 -17.37
CA THR A 79 3.85 -11.45 -17.70
C THR A 79 3.42 -12.47 -16.64
N LEU A 80 3.21 -12.06 -15.38
CA LEU A 80 2.70 -12.91 -14.31
C LEU A 80 1.16 -13.03 -14.29
N GLY A 81 0.47 -12.39 -15.23
CA GLY A 81 -0.99 -12.50 -15.41
C GLY A 81 -1.80 -11.33 -14.86
N VAL A 82 -1.15 -10.28 -14.32
CA VAL A 82 -1.86 -9.06 -13.89
C VAL A 82 -2.28 -8.25 -15.12
N PRO A 83 -3.57 -7.87 -15.27
CA PRO A 83 -4.09 -7.32 -16.52
C PRO A 83 -3.77 -5.82 -16.72
N TYR A 84 -2.49 -5.42 -16.64
CA TYR A 84 -2.08 -4.05 -16.94
C TYR A 84 -2.19 -3.74 -18.44
N THR A 85 -2.74 -2.58 -18.75
CA THR A 85 -2.85 -2.04 -20.12
C THR A 85 -1.56 -1.32 -20.53
N ASP A 86 -1.39 -1.04 -21.82
CA ASP A 86 -0.27 -0.22 -22.31
C ASP A 86 -0.35 1.24 -21.80
N ASP A 87 -1.58 1.74 -21.59
CA ASP A 87 -1.83 3.05 -21.00
C ASP A 87 -1.40 3.09 -19.53
N ASP A 88 -1.67 2.03 -18.75
CA ASP A 88 -1.20 1.93 -17.36
C ASP A 88 0.33 1.99 -17.29
N ILE A 89 1.01 1.29 -18.19
CA ILE A 89 2.47 1.21 -18.22
C ILE A 89 3.08 2.55 -18.63
N SER A 90 2.61 3.13 -19.73
CA SER A 90 3.17 4.39 -20.27
C SER A 90 2.87 5.61 -19.38
N GLY A 91 1.72 5.63 -18.69
CA GLY A 91 1.35 6.69 -17.75
C GLY A 91 1.99 6.57 -16.36
N ALA A 92 2.57 5.41 -16.02
CA ALA A 92 2.98 5.12 -14.65
C ALA A 92 4.03 6.09 -14.10
N VAL A 93 5.08 6.38 -14.86
CA VAL A 93 6.18 7.27 -14.40
C VAL A 93 5.67 8.69 -14.19
N ALA A 94 4.80 9.18 -15.09
CA ALA A 94 4.21 10.51 -14.96
C ALA A 94 3.35 10.63 -13.68
N SER A 95 2.62 9.56 -13.31
CA SER A 95 1.78 9.53 -12.11
C SER A 95 2.56 9.65 -10.79
N LEU A 96 3.84 9.28 -10.80
CA LEU A 96 4.72 9.28 -9.63
C LEU A 96 5.49 10.59 -9.46
N LYS A 97 5.42 11.51 -10.43
CA LYS A 97 6.20 12.74 -10.42
C LYS A 97 5.88 13.58 -9.18
N GLY A 98 6.92 13.90 -8.40
CA GLY A 98 6.81 14.70 -7.18
C GLY A 98 6.15 13.98 -6.00
N LYS A 99 5.93 12.66 -6.09
CA LYS A 99 5.43 11.86 -4.98
C LYS A 99 6.57 11.39 -4.09
N THR A 100 6.29 11.33 -2.80
CA THR A 100 7.17 10.79 -1.77
C THR A 100 6.87 9.32 -1.51
N GLU A 101 7.80 8.60 -0.90
CA GLU A 101 7.55 7.21 -0.47
C GLU A 101 6.38 7.14 0.52
N MET A 102 6.16 8.18 1.33
CA MET A 102 4.98 8.31 2.19
C MET A 102 3.69 8.31 1.37
N ASP A 103 3.63 9.08 0.27
CA ASP A 103 2.44 9.12 -0.59
C ASP A 103 2.13 7.75 -1.20
N ALA A 104 3.17 7.06 -1.67
CA ALA A 104 3.05 5.72 -2.24
C ALA A 104 2.55 4.70 -1.20
N LEU A 105 3.12 4.71 0.01
CA LEU A 105 2.75 3.78 1.07
C LEU A 105 1.32 4.03 1.57
N VAL A 106 0.92 5.29 1.75
CA VAL A 106 -0.46 5.65 2.12
C VAL A 106 -1.43 5.18 1.04
N SER A 107 -1.11 5.42 -0.24
CA SER A 107 -1.95 4.97 -1.36
C SER A 107 -2.13 3.46 -1.36
N TYR A 108 -1.06 2.69 -1.10
CA TYR A 108 -1.13 1.25 -0.96
C TYR A 108 -2.04 0.82 0.20
N LEU A 109 -1.86 1.40 1.40
CA LEU A 109 -2.67 1.08 2.57
C LEU A 109 -4.15 1.38 2.35
N GLN A 110 -4.48 2.45 1.62
CA GLN A 110 -5.86 2.84 1.34
C GLN A 110 -6.60 1.86 0.42
N VAL A 111 -5.89 1.08 -0.40
CA VAL A 111 -6.51 0.09 -1.29
C VAL A 111 -6.82 -1.22 -0.58
N LEU A 112 -6.11 -1.56 0.51
CA LEU A 112 -6.21 -2.86 1.17
C LEU A 112 -7.63 -3.21 1.65
N GLY A 113 -8.20 -4.24 1.03
CA GLY A 113 -9.52 -4.79 1.35
C GLY A 113 -10.70 -4.00 0.80
N THR A 114 -10.48 -3.06 -0.12
CA THR A 114 -11.53 -2.26 -0.75
C THR A 114 -12.13 -2.93 -2.00
N ALA A 115 -11.41 -3.88 -2.61
CA ALA A 115 -11.86 -4.61 -3.80
C ALA A 115 -13.14 -5.43 -3.55
N ILE A 116 -13.36 -5.90 -2.32
CA ILE A 116 -14.59 -6.59 -1.92
C ILE A 116 -15.56 -5.62 -1.27
N LYS A 117 -16.70 -5.44 -1.92
CA LYS A 117 -17.87 -4.77 -1.35
C LYS A 117 -18.60 -5.74 -0.41
N SER A 118 -18.12 -5.86 0.82
CA SER A 118 -18.86 -6.51 1.90
C SER A 118 -19.49 -5.45 2.80
N LYS A 119 -20.73 -5.65 3.24
CA LYS A 119 -21.29 -4.84 4.33
C LYS A 119 -20.44 -5.08 5.58
N ARG A 120 -19.99 -3.98 6.20
CA ARG A 120 -19.32 -4.02 7.50
C ARG A 120 -20.24 -4.54 8.59
#